data_AF-A0A7K9DXP8-F1
#
_entry.id   AF-A0A7K9DXP8-F1
#
_cell.length_a   1.000
_cell.length_b   1.000
_cell.length_c   1.000
_cell.angle_alpha   90.00
_cell.angle_beta   90.00
_cell.angle_gamma   90.00
#
_symmetry.space_group_name_H-M   'P 1'
#
loop_
_entity.id
_entity.type
_entity.pdbx_description
1 polymer ?
#
loop_
_entity_poly.entity_id
_entity_poly.type
_entity_poly.pdbx_seq_one_letter_code
_entity_poly.pdbx_strand_id
1 'polypeptide(L)'
;QDWEHRQEEDTLLIERILLLLRNVLHVPPDPTEEQGVDGDASVHDRVLWALHISGMDDLLKFLASAQAEQQWALHVLEIISLMFRDQSPEELAELGQGQAAAEHREDTRELETLRQRELAEKRARALQRPSRHSRFGGSYVLQGLKAIGDRDLVYHKGLHNLKSYTHDLGKEPRRVPRRRQAA
;
A
#
# COMPACT_ATOMS: atom_id res chain seq x y z
N GLN A 1 -33.00 35.24 13.11
CA GLN A 1 -33.92 35.64 12.03
C GLN A 1 -34.99 34.58 12.00
N ASP A 2 -36.23 34.93 12.32
CA ASP A 2 -37.31 33.95 12.46
C ASP A 2 -37.52 33.21 11.14
N TRP A 3 -37.65 31.89 11.21
CA TRP A 3 -37.91 31.00 10.06
C TRP A 3 -39.12 31.46 9.22
N GLU A 4 -40.07 32.16 9.85
CA GLU A 4 -41.24 32.80 9.24
C GLU A 4 -40.91 33.92 8.23
N HIS A 5 -39.70 34.49 8.28
CA HIS A 5 -39.29 35.61 7.41
C HIS A 5 -38.42 35.16 6.23
N ARG A 6 -38.20 33.85 6.03
CA ARG A 6 -37.44 33.36 4.87
C ARG A 6 -38.24 33.56 3.61
N GLN A 7 -37.59 34.09 2.58
CA GLN A 7 -38.20 34.15 1.26
C GLN A 7 -38.25 32.73 0.67
N GLU A 8 -39.15 32.53 -0.29
CA GLU A 8 -39.22 31.27 -1.05
C GLU A 8 -37.88 30.97 -1.74
N GLU A 9 -37.20 32.00 -2.23
CA GLU A 9 -35.87 31.88 -2.83
C GLU A 9 -34.82 31.32 -1.85
N ASP A 10 -34.82 31.80 -0.61
CA ASP A 10 -33.91 31.30 0.44
C ASP A 10 -34.18 29.83 0.75
N THR A 11 -35.47 29.46 0.80
CA THR A 11 -35.91 28.08 1.03
C THR A 11 -35.42 27.16 -0.09
N LEU A 12 -35.62 27.56 -1.35
CA LEU A 12 -35.13 26.83 -2.52
C LEU A 12 -33.61 26.75 -2.57
N LEU A 13 -32.90 27.79 -2.12
CA LEU A 13 -31.44 27.80 -2.07
C LEU A 13 -30.94 26.77 -1.06
N ILE A 14 -31.52 26.72 0.14
CA ILE A 14 -31.19 25.71 1.16
C ILE A 14 -31.43 24.31 0.61
N GLU A 15 -32.59 24.07 0.00
CA GLU A 15 -32.92 22.77 -0.60
C GLU A 15 -31.88 22.35 -1.64
N ARG A 16 -31.50 23.26 -2.55
CA ARG A 16 -30.50 22.99 -3.59
C ARG A 16 -29.12 22.68 -3.01
N ILE A 17 -28.72 23.37 -1.93
CA ILE A 17 -27.46 23.08 -1.23
C ILE A 17 -27.51 21.67 -0.64
N LEU A 18 -28.60 21.31 0.04
CA LEU A 18 -28.76 19.96 0.62
C LEU A 18 -28.77 18.88 -0.47
N LEU A 19 -29.47 19.11 -1.58
CA LEU A 19 -29.48 18.19 -2.72
C LEU A 19 -28.09 18.03 -3.35
N LEU A 20 -27.32 19.11 -3.47
CA LEU A 20 -25.94 19.04 -3.96
C LEU A 20 -25.07 18.20 -3.03
N LEU A 21 -25.11 18.45 -1.72
CA LEU A 21 -24.36 17.68 -0.72
C LEU A 21 -24.72 16.19 -0.80
N ARG A 22 -26.02 15.89 -0.82
CA ARG A 22 -26.54 14.53 -0.97
C ARG A 22 -26.03 13.88 -2.26
N ASN A 23 -26.07 14.58 -3.39
CA ASN A 23 -25.63 14.04 -4.67
C ASN A 23 -24.12 13.79 -4.72
N VAL A 24 -23.30 14.67 -4.11
CA VAL A 24 -21.85 14.47 -4.00
C VAL A 24 -21.54 13.23 -3.16
N LEU A 25 -22.20 13.06 -2.02
CA LEU A 25 -22.03 11.89 -1.16
C LEU A 25 -22.61 10.60 -1.78
N HIS A 26 -23.60 10.71 -2.66
CA HIS A 26 -24.21 9.57 -3.33
C HIS A 26 -23.35 8.98 -4.45
N VAL A 27 -22.32 9.70 -4.94
CA VAL A 27 -21.46 9.18 -6.01
C VAL A 27 -20.82 7.86 -5.54
N PRO A 28 -21.00 6.76 -6.30
CA PRO A 28 -20.40 5.48 -5.95
C PRO A 28 -18.88 5.52 -6.15
N PRO A 29 -18.11 4.76 -5.37
CA PRO A 29 -16.67 4.66 -5.56
C PRO A 29 -16.34 4.02 -6.92
N ASP A 30 -15.33 4.55 -7.61
CA ASP A 30 -14.79 3.95 -8.84
C ASP A 30 -13.48 3.21 -8.51
N PRO A 31 -13.46 1.86 -8.57
CA PRO A 31 -12.30 1.06 -8.20
C PRO A 31 -11.10 1.25 -9.15
N THR A 32 -11.27 1.89 -10.30
CA THR A 32 -10.17 2.21 -11.22
C THR A 32 -9.51 3.55 -10.92
N GLU A 33 -10.27 4.54 -10.44
CA GLU A 33 -9.76 5.86 -10.05
C GLU A 33 -9.23 5.88 -8.61
N GLU A 34 -9.75 5.02 -7.73
CA GLU A 34 -9.32 4.91 -6.33
C GLU A 34 -8.00 4.15 -6.11
N GLN A 35 -7.38 3.60 -7.17
CA GLN A 35 -6.04 2.96 -7.15
C GLN A 35 -4.87 3.96 -7.13
N GLY A 36 -5.10 5.17 -6.60
CA GLY A 36 -4.04 6.17 -6.44
C GLY A 36 -2.92 5.67 -5.53
N VAL A 37 -1.68 6.05 -5.86
CA VAL A 37 -0.42 5.55 -5.28
C VAL A 37 -0.31 5.73 -3.75
N ASP A 38 -1.15 6.58 -3.15
CA ASP A 38 -1.03 6.94 -1.74
C ASP A 38 -2.00 6.23 -0.79
N GLY A 39 -3.00 5.46 -1.23
CA GLY A 39 -3.76 4.48 -0.41
C GLY A 39 -4.38 4.91 0.94
N ASP A 40 -4.20 6.14 1.41
CA ASP A 40 -4.35 6.51 2.82
C ASP A 40 -5.79 6.95 3.18
N ALA A 41 -6.64 7.26 2.19
CA ALA A 41 -8.04 7.63 2.40
C ALA A 41 -8.86 7.53 1.11
N SER A 42 -10.07 6.96 1.21
CA SER A 42 -11.03 6.89 0.10
C SER A 42 -11.49 8.29 -0.36
N VAL A 43 -12.10 8.39 -1.54
CA VAL A 43 -12.69 9.66 -2.00
C VAL A 43 -13.81 10.10 -1.05
N HIS A 44 -14.59 9.13 -0.56
CA HIS A 44 -15.65 9.37 0.43
C HIS A 44 -15.10 10.00 1.71
N ASP A 45 -14.02 9.45 2.29
CA ASP A 45 -13.41 9.96 3.52
C ASP A 45 -12.89 11.39 3.35
N ARG A 46 -12.33 11.72 2.18
CA ARG A 46 -11.87 13.07 1.85
C ARG A 46 -13.03 14.06 1.82
N VAL A 47 -14.19 13.66 1.29
CA VAL A 47 -15.40 14.48 1.30
C VAL A 47 -15.89 14.68 2.74
N LEU A 48 -15.95 13.62 3.55
CA LEU A 48 -16.33 13.72 4.97
C LEU A 48 -15.41 14.68 5.75
N TRP A 49 -14.10 14.59 5.50
CA TRP A 49 -13.12 15.47 6.13
C TRP A 49 -13.31 16.94 5.71
N ALA A 50 -13.61 17.19 4.44
CA ALA A 50 -13.92 18.54 3.96
C ALA A 50 -15.22 19.09 4.57
N LEU A 51 -16.25 18.25 4.72
CA LEU A 51 -17.50 18.62 5.40
C LEU A 51 -17.24 19.00 6.87
N HIS A 52 -16.40 18.24 7.57
CA HIS A 52 -16.03 18.54 8.94
C HIS A 52 -15.25 19.86 9.07
N ILE A 53 -14.23 20.09 8.24
CA ILE A 53 -13.42 21.33 8.31
C ILE A 53 -14.24 22.58 7.98
N SER A 54 -15.18 22.45 7.04
CA SER A 54 -16.09 23.55 6.69
C SER A 54 -17.14 23.85 7.77
N GLY A 55 -17.28 22.99 8.80
CA GLY A 55 -18.32 23.09 9.82
C GLY A 55 -19.72 22.69 9.31
N MET A 56 -19.79 22.03 8.15
CA MET A 56 -21.06 21.58 7.57
C MET A 56 -21.72 20.49 8.42
N ASP A 57 -20.93 19.64 9.09
CA ASP A 57 -21.45 18.63 9.99
C ASP A 57 -22.20 19.24 11.19
N ASP A 58 -21.72 20.37 11.73
CA ASP A 58 -22.42 21.08 12.79
C ASP A 58 -23.73 21.74 12.31
N LEU A 59 -23.76 22.25 11.07
CA LEU A 59 -24.99 22.73 10.45
C LEU A 59 -26.01 21.61 10.23
N LEU A 60 -25.56 20.44 9.77
CA LEU A 60 -26.41 19.26 9.61
C LEU A 60 -26.95 18.76 10.96
N LYS A 61 -26.13 18.75 12.02
CA LYS A 61 -26.56 18.45 13.40
C LYS A 61 -27.62 19.45 13.89
N PHE A 62 -27.43 20.74 13.59
CA PHE A 62 -28.42 21.77 13.90
C PHE A 62 -29.74 21.52 13.17
N LEU A 63 -29.71 21.31 11.85
CA LEU A 63 -30.90 21.04 11.05
C LEU A 63 -31.64 19.77 11.52
N ALA A 64 -30.91 18.73 11.94
CA ALA A 64 -31.49 17.50 12.47
C ALA A 64 -32.19 17.67 13.82
N SER A 65 -31.76 18.64 14.64
CA SER A 65 -32.25 18.85 16.02
C SER A 65 -33.25 20.00 16.14
N ALA A 66 -33.27 20.94 15.20
CA ALA A 66 -34.15 22.10 15.22
C ALA A 66 -35.56 21.75 14.72
N GLN A 67 -36.55 21.82 15.61
CA GLN A 67 -37.94 21.55 15.26
C GLN A 67 -38.52 22.52 14.21
N ALA A 68 -38.00 23.74 14.15
CA ALA A 68 -38.36 24.74 13.12
C ALA A 68 -37.87 24.36 11.71
N GLU A 69 -36.93 23.43 11.58
CA GLU A 69 -36.30 23.05 10.31
C GLU A 69 -36.76 21.66 9.82
N GLN A 70 -37.85 21.11 10.39
CA GLN A 70 -38.35 19.76 10.07
C GLN A 70 -38.64 19.53 8.58
N GLN A 71 -38.92 20.59 7.81
CA GLN A 71 -39.08 20.51 6.35
C GLN A 71 -37.85 19.90 5.64
N TRP A 72 -36.67 19.97 6.25
CA TRP A 72 -35.44 19.41 5.71
C TRP A 72 -35.08 18.03 6.25
N ALA A 73 -35.90 17.46 7.14
CA ALA A 73 -35.55 16.25 7.88
C ALA A 73 -35.16 15.06 6.98
N LEU A 74 -35.87 14.87 5.86
CA LEU A 74 -35.55 13.79 4.91
C LEU A 74 -34.23 14.01 4.17
N HIS A 75 -33.95 15.24 3.74
CA HIS A 75 -32.67 15.59 3.12
C HIS A 75 -31.51 15.34 4.09
N VAL A 76 -31.65 15.79 5.33
CA VAL A 76 -30.63 15.60 6.37
C VAL A 76 -30.44 14.13 6.70
N LEU A 77 -31.53 13.36 6.78
CA LEU A 77 -31.47 11.91 7.01
C LEU A 77 -30.74 11.18 5.88
N GLU A 78 -31.03 11.50 4.61
CA GLU A 78 -30.31 10.93 3.47
C GLU A 78 -28.82 11.28 3.50
N ILE A 79 -28.47 12.54 3.76
CA ILE A 79 -27.08 12.99 3.87
C ILE A 79 -26.35 12.23 4.97
N ILE A 80 -26.92 12.16 6.18
CA ILE A 80 -26.30 11.44 7.31
C ILE A 80 -26.16 9.95 6.97
N SER A 81 -27.18 9.33 6.36
CA SER A 81 -27.11 7.93 5.95
C SER A 81 -25.98 7.68 4.95
N LEU A 82 -25.79 8.59 4.00
CA LEU A 82 -24.69 8.52 3.03
C LEU A 82 -23.33 8.79 3.67
N MET A 83 -23.25 9.67 4.68
CA MET A 83 -22.01 9.92 5.40
C MET A 83 -21.48 8.63 6.06
N PHE A 84 -22.38 7.82 6.61
CA PHE A 84 -22.05 6.57 7.30
C PHE A 84 -22.15 5.30 6.43
N ARG A 85 -22.32 5.42 5.10
CA ARG A 85 -22.62 4.27 4.22
C ARG A 85 -21.55 3.16 4.24
N ASP A 86 -20.30 3.53 4.48
CA ASP A 86 -19.13 2.63 4.45
C ASP A 86 -18.64 2.28 5.86
N GLN A 87 -19.44 2.53 6.90
CA GLN A 87 -19.07 2.33 8.30
C GLN A 87 -19.95 1.28 8.96
N SER A 88 -19.34 0.42 9.80
CA SER A 88 -20.13 -0.42 10.70
C SER A 88 -20.40 0.32 12.02
N PRO A 89 -21.63 0.27 12.55
CA PRO A 89 -21.96 0.93 13.80
C PRO A 89 -21.22 0.31 15.01
N GLU A 90 -20.90 -0.99 14.94
CA GLU A 90 -20.13 -1.69 15.96
C GLU A 90 -18.68 -1.16 16.05
N GLU A 91 -17.96 -1.11 14.93
CA GLU A 91 -16.57 -0.61 14.90
C GLU A 91 -16.49 0.86 15.32
N LEU A 92 -17.45 1.69 14.88
CA LEU A 92 -17.53 3.10 15.31
C LEU A 92 -17.75 3.26 16.81
N ALA A 93 -18.59 2.40 17.41
CA ALA A 93 -18.84 2.43 18.84
C ALA A 93 -17.62 1.99 19.66
N GLU A 94 -16.84 1.03 19.16
CA GLU A 94 -15.59 0.57 19.77
C GLU A 94 -14.51 1.66 19.73
N LEU A 95 -14.33 2.32 18.58
CA LEU A 95 -13.42 3.46 18.41
C LEU A 95 -13.74 4.60 19.39
N GLY A 96 -15.03 4.89 19.61
CA GLY A 96 -15.51 5.95 20.50
C GLY A 96 -15.27 5.69 22.00
N GLN A 97 -14.99 4.45 22.41
CA GLN A 97 -14.79 4.07 23.81
C GLN A 97 -13.35 4.35 24.32
N GLY A 98 -12.48 4.93 23.50
CA GLY A 98 -11.12 5.29 23.90
C GLY A 98 -10.17 4.11 24.07
N GLN A 99 -10.59 2.90 23.68
CA GLN A 99 -9.72 1.72 23.59
C GLN A 99 -8.63 1.88 22.51
N ALA A 100 -8.86 2.78 21.55
CA ALA A 100 -7.93 3.13 20.47
C ALA A 100 -6.51 3.46 20.96
N ALA A 101 -6.33 4.04 22.15
CA ALA A 101 -4.99 4.34 22.67
C ALA A 101 -4.24 3.10 23.19
N ALA A 102 -4.97 2.10 23.70
CA ALA A 102 -4.38 0.82 24.12
C ALA A 102 -4.14 -0.09 22.91
N GLU A 103 -5.10 -0.15 22.00
CA GLU A 103 -5.04 -0.90 20.74
C GLU A 103 -3.93 -0.35 19.83
N HIS A 104 -3.83 0.96 19.63
CA HIS A 104 -2.70 1.58 18.92
C HIS A 104 -1.34 1.25 19.55
N ARG A 105 -1.26 1.08 20.88
CA ARG A 105 -0.02 0.64 21.54
C ARG A 105 0.29 -0.82 21.26
N GLU A 106 -0.71 -1.66 21.12
CA GLU A 106 -0.53 -3.06 20.73
C GLU A 106 -0.14 -3.16 19.25
N ASP A 107 -0.85 -2.46 18.37
CA ASP A 107 -0.54 -2.40 16.93
C ASP A 107 0.88 -1.88 16.67
N THR A 108 1.28 -0.79 17.34
CA THR A 108 2.66 -0.27 17.22
C THR A 108 3.70 -1.27 17.70
N ARG A 109 3.42 -2.04 18.76
CA ARG A 109 4.31 -3.12 19.21
C ARG A 109 4.38 -4.24 18.19
N GLU A 110 3.25 -4.65 17.63
CA GLU A 110 3.22 -5.69 16.58
C GLU A 110 4.03 -5.26 15.35
N LEU A 111 3.82 -4.02 14.88
CA LEU A 111 4.59 -3.43 13.78
C LEU A 111 6.10 -3.37 14.08
N GLU A 112 6.48 -3.03 15.31
CA GLU A 112 7.89 -3.06 15.73
C GLU A 112 8.48 -4.47 15.69
N THR A 113 7.75 -5.48 16.14
CA THR A 113 8.21 -6.88 16.09
C THR A 113 8.38 -7.37 14.65
N LEU A 114 7.44 -7.05 13.76
CA LEU A 114 7.52 -7.37 12.33
C LEU A 114 8.72 -6.69 11.67
N ARG A 115 8.94 -5.39 11.96
CA ARG A 115 10.09 -4.64 11.47
C ARG A 115 11.42 -5.25 11.94
N GLN A 116 11.50 -5.68 13.20
CA GLN A 116 12.71 -6.33 13.72
C GLN A 116 12.98 -7.67 13.01
N ARG A 117 11.94 -8.46 12.75
CA ARG A 117 12.05 -9.71 12.00
C ARG A 117 12.53 -9.47 10.58
N GLU A 118 11.96 -8.50 9.88
CA GLU A 118 12.38 -8.14 8.52
C GLU A 118 13.83 -7.67 8.48
N LEU A 119 14.26 -6.83 9.44
CA LEU A 119 15.65 -6.39 9.56
C LEU A 119 16.61 -7.55 9.82
N ALA A 120 16.23 -8.51 10.67
CA ALA A 120 17.01 -9.71 10.92
C ALA A 120 17.15 -10.57 9.65
N GLU A 121 16.06 -10.78 8.92
CA GLU A 121 16.07 -11.50 7.64
C GLU A 121 16.92 -10.77 6.58
N LYS A 122 16.82 -9.45 6.49
CA LYS A 122 17.63 -8.62 5.57
C LYS A 122 19.11 -8.72 5.91
N ARG A 123 19.48 -8.68 7.20
CA ARG A 123 20.87 -8.88 7.66
C ARG A 123 21.37 -10.29 7.33
N ALA A 124 20.57 -11.33 7.57
CA ALA A 124 20.92 -12.70 7.23
C ALA A 124 21.14 -12.87 5.70
N ARG A 125 20.25 -12.30 4.88
CA ARG A 125 20.40 -12.29 3.41
C ARG A 125 21.66 -11.52 2.97
N ALA A 126 22.01 -10.42 3.64
CA ALA A 126 23.23 -9.68 3.35
C ALA A 126 24.50 -10.48 3.67
N LEU A 127 24.51 -11.23 4.77
CA LEU A 127 25.63 -12.12 5.13
C LEU A 127 25.82 -13.29 4.15
N GLN A 128 24.73 -13.78 3.55
CA GLN A 128 24.80 -14.82 2.51
C GLN A 128 25.26 -14.28 1.15
N ARG A 129 25.16 -12.98 0.92
CA ARG A 129 25.58 -12.37 -0.34
C ARG A 129 27.10 -12.14 -0.33
N PRO A 130 27.81 -12.53 -1.41
CA PRO A 130 29.21 -12.21 -1.53
C PRO A 130 29.38 -10.69 -1.56
N SER A 131 30.38 -10.18 -0.83
CA SER A 131 30.74 -8.74 -0.80
C SER A 131 31.12 -8.19 -2.18
N ARG A 132 31.40 -9.06 -3.16
CA ARG A 132 31.86 -8.70 -4.50
C ARG A 132 30.83 -9.09 -5.55
N HIS A 133 30.81 -8.36 -6.66
CA HIS A 133 29.91 -8.63 -7.78
C HIS A 133 30.16 -10.02 -8.39
N SER A 134 29.14 -10.59 -9.02
CA SER A 134 29.17 -11.95 -9.60
C SER A 134 30.31 -12.17 -10.63
N ARG A 135 30.71 -11.12 -11.33
CA ARG A 135 31.84 -11.15 -12.29
C ARG A 135 33.24 -11.06 -11.65
N PHE A 136 33.34 -10.92 -10.33
CA PHE A 136 34.63 -10.87 -9.65
C PHE A 136 35.16 -12.30 -9.52
N GLY A 137 35.95 -12.72 -10.51
CA GLY A 137 36.43 -14.09 -10.63
C GLY A 137 37.59 -14.45 -9.70
N GLY A 138 38.29 -13.46 -9.14
CA GLY A 138 39.61 -13.69 -8.51
C GLY A 138 40.61 -14.30 -9.50
N SER A 139 41.87 -14.45 -9.07
CA SER A 139 42.88 -15.22 -9.82
C SER A 139 43.59 -16.11 -8.81
N TYR A 140 43.55 -17.42 -9.02
CA TYR A 140 44.11 -18.42 -8.12
C TYR A 140 45.13 -19.27 -8.88
N VAL A 141 46.19 -19.74 -8.20
CA VAL A 141 47.13 -20.72 -8.76
C VAL A 141 46.79 -22.09 -8.18
N LEU A 142 46.43 -23.04 -9.04
CA LEU A 142 46.14 -24.42 -8.65
C LEU A 142 47.42 -25.24 -8.67
N GLN A 143 47.95 -25.53 -7.48
CA GLN A 143 49.12 -26.39 -7.31
C GLN A 143 48.79 -27.83 -7.73
N GLY A 144 49.70 -28.45 -8.49
CA GLY A 144 49.57 -29.85 -8.93
C GLY A 144 48.74 -30.07 -10.20
N LEU A 145 48.08 -29.03 -10.73
CA LEU A 145 47.42 -29.09 -12.03
C LEU A 145 48.17 -28.23 -13.05
N LYS A 146 48.75 -28.88 -14.06
CA LYS A 146 49.64 -28.22 -15.03
C LYS A 146 48.85 -27.53 -16.14
N ALA A 147 49.25 -26.31 -16.45
CA ALA A 147 48.84 -25.55 -17.62
C ALA A 147 49.61 -26.01 -18.87
N ILE A 148 49.33 -25.37 -20.00
CA ILE A 148 50.09 -25.55 -21.24
C ILE A 148 51.51 -25.00 -21.00
N GLY A 149 52.49 -25.88 -20.79
CA GLY A 149 53.91 -25.54 -20.57
C GLY A 149 54.47 -25.78 -19.16
N ASP A 150 54.06 -26.85 -18.48
CA ASP A 150 54.58 -27.34 -17.17
C ASP A 150 54.50 -26.39 -15.96
N ARG A 151 53.93 -25.20 -16.14
CA ARG A 151 53.60 -24.28 -15.05
C ARG A 151 52.25 -24.65 -14.43
N ASP A 152 52.04 -24.27 -13.18
CA ASP A 152 50.77 -24.49 -12.49
C ASP A 152 49.65 -23.62 -13.08
N LEU A 153 48.42 -24.13 -13.09
CA LEU A 153 47.29 -23.46 -13.74
C LEU A 153 46.81 -22.22 -12.98
N VAL A 154 46.64 -21.12 -13.71
CA VAL A 154 45.93 -19.93 -13.23
C VAL A 154 44.42 -20.05 -13.50
N TYR A 155 43.61 -19.97 -12.45
CA TYR A 155 42.15 -20.08 -12.48
C TYR A 155 41.49 -18.74 -12.15
N HIS A 156 40.61 -18.26 -13.03
CA HIS A 156 40.00 -16.92 -12.96
C HIS A 156 38.52 -16.90 -12.57
N LYS A 157 38.01 -17.97 -11.95
CA LYS A 157 36.62 -18.06 -11.47
C LYS A 157 36.60 -18.32 -9.96
N GLY A 158 35.45 -18.06 -9.33
CA GLY A 158 35.28 -18.32 -7.90
C GLY A 158 35.51 -19.79 -7.55
N LEU A 159 36.16 -20.04 -6.41
CA LEU A 159 36.56 -21.37 -5.94
C LEU A 159 35.40 -22.39 -5.86
N HIS A 160 34.16 -21.92 -5.66
CA HIS A 160 32.97 -22.78 -5.69
C HIS A 160 32.74 -23.47 -7.05
N ASN A 161 33.24 -22.89 -8.15
CA ASN A 161 33.16 -23.47 -9.50
C ASN A 161 34.36 -24.38 -9.84
N LEU A 162 35.29 -24.60 -8.90
CA LEU A 162 36.47 -25.43 -9.17
C LEU A 162 36.11 -26.89 -9.42
N LYS A 163 35.03 -27.39 -8.79
CA LYS A 163 34.57 -28.78 -8.97
C LYS A 163 34.13 -29.10 -10.42
N SER A 164 33.72 -28.09 -11.18
CA SER A 164 33.36 -28.20 -12.60
C SER A 164 34.51 -27.81 -13.53
N TYR A 165 35.74 -27.73 -13.02
CA TYR A 165 36.90 -27.38 -13.83
C TYR A 165 37.21 -28.44 -14.89
N THR A 166 37.30 -27.98 -16.15
CA THR A 166 37.84 -28.75 -17.28
C THR A 166 38.75 -27.85 -18.10
N HIS A 167 39.74 -28.42 -18.79
CA HIS A 167 40.62 -27.66 -19.69
C HIS A 167 39.89 -27.09 -20.92
N ASP A 168 38.64 -27.51 -21.14
CA ASP A 168 37.77 -27.02 -22.22
C ASP A 168 36.78 -25.95 -21.75
N LEU A 169 36.87 -25.50 -20.49
CA LEU A 169 36.06 -24.40 -19.99
C LEU A 169 36.23 -23.14 -20.86
N GLY A 170 35.13 -22.70 -21.47
CA GLY A 170 35.10 -21.50 -22.33
C GLY A 170 35.47 -21.74 -23.78
N LYS A 171 35.85 -22.97 -24.16
CA LYS A 171 35.98 -23.34 -25.58
C LYS A 171 34.59 -23.59 -26.15
N GLU A 172 34.38 -23.18 -27.40
CA GLU A 172 33.14 -23.52 -28.09
C GLU A 172 33.00 -25.05 -28.18
N PRO A 173 31.85 -25.62 -27.78
CA PRO A 173 31.63 -27.05 -27.89
C PRO A 173 31.67 -27.45 -29.37
N ARG A 174 32.44 -28.49 -29.68
CA ARG A 174 32.50 -29.03 -31.04
C ARG A 174 31.09 -29.43 -31.47
N ARG A 175 30.59 -28.85 -32.57
CA ARG A 175 29.27 -29.22 -33.12
C ARG A 175 29.24 -30.71 -33.46
N VAL A 176 28.45 -31.47 -32.70
CA VAL A 176 28.22 -32.89 -32.95
C VAL A 176 26.99 -33.02 -33.87
N PRO A 177 27.11 -33.67 -35.04
CA PRO A 177 25.98 -33.93 -35.92
C PRO A 177 24.85 -34.65 -35.18
N ARG A 178 23.60 -34.26 -35.44
CA ARG A 178 22.39 -34.69 -34.72
C ARG A 178 22.25 -36.21 -34.55
N ARG A 179 22.78 -37.00 -35.50
CA ARG A 179 22.78 -38.48 -35.49
C ARG A 179 23.72 -39.10 -34.43
N ARG A 180 24.64 -38.30 -33.84
CA ARG A 180 25.67 -38.76 -32.88
C ARG A 180 25.50 -38.14 -31.49
N GLN A 181 24.40 -37.44 -31.23
CA GLN A 181 24.09 -36.95 -29.89
C GLN A 181 23.56 -38.12 -29.06
N ALA A 182 24.11 -38.34 -27.86
CA ALA A 182 23.57 -39.33 -26.93
C ALA A 182 22.17 -38.87 -26.46
N ALA A 183 21.24 -39.82 -26.31
CA ALA A 183 19.86 -39.57 -25.86
C ALA A 183 19.81 -39.08 -24.40
#